data_AF-A0A5K0XP50-F1
#
_entry.id   AF-A0A5K0XP50-F1
#
_cell.length_a   1.000
_cell.length_b   1.000
_cell.length_c   1.000
_cell.angle_alpha   90.00
_cell.angle_beta   90.00
_cell.angle_gamma   90.00
#
_symmetry.space_group_name_H-M   'P 1'
#
loop_
_entity.id
_entity.type
_entity.pdbx_description
1 polymer ?
#
loop_
_entity_poly.entity_id
_entity_poly.type
_entity_poly.pdbx_seq_one_letter_code
_entity_poly.pdbx_strand_id
1 'polypeptide(L)'
;MEELVHENGSGNHGVPRKKPKLSKKKNKIVRQEFAHHDPNFTRLNNSSFGCCPATVLADLRLWHYQFLSQPNRFYHGPFQDGIRRSREAIASLVNTSHPDKFALADNVTTAAAVVLHHIARSFSDRTFPKGDSVILLHYA
;
A
#
# COMPACT_ATOMS: atom_id res chain seq x y z
N MET A 1 -37.33 40.02 -4.62
CA MET A 1 -37.19 39.91 -3.16
C MET A 1 -38.07 38.77 -2.74
N GLU A 2 -37.48 37.62 -2.41
CA GLU A 2 -38.13 36.55 -1.67
C GLU A 2 -37.06 35.98 -0.72
N GLU A 3 -37.40 35.94 0.56
CA GLU A 3 -36.51 35.77 1.70
C GLU A 3 -35.95 34.35 1.83
N LEU A 4 -34.65 34.29 2.14
CA LEU A 4 -33.96 33.12 2.68
C LEU A 4 -34.34 32.96 4.17
N VAL A 5 -35.14 31.95 4.49
CA VAL A 5 -35.29 31.49 5.88
C VAL A 5 -34.24 30.40 6.14
N HIS A 6 -33.19 30.77 6.87
CA HIS A 6 -32.25 29.84 7.49
C HIS A 6 -32.84 29.35 8.82
N GLU A 7 -33.15 28.06 8.93
CA GLU A 7 -33.37 27.42 10.24
C GLU A 7 -32.13 26.64 10.69
N ASN A 8 -31.72 26.94 11.92
CA ASN A 8 -30.52 26.47 12.58
C ASN A 8 -30.65 25.03 13.11
N GLY A 9 -29.50 24.37 13.20
CA GLY A 9 -29.36 22.96 13.54
C GLY A 9 -29.87 22.55 14.91
N SER A 10 -30.64 21.46 14.93
CA SER A 10 -30.90 20.65 16.11
C SER A 10 -29.76 19.63 16.29
N GLY A 11 -28.72 20.05 17.02
CA GLY A 11 -27.59 19.19 17.39
C GLY A 11 -28.01 18.08 18.36
N ASN A 12 -28.26 16.89 17.82
CA ASN A 12 -28.46 15.69 18.63
C ASN A 12 -27.09 15.28 19.20
N HIS A 13 -26.82 15.56 20.48
CA HIS A 13 -25.58 15.18 21.15
C HIS A 13 -25.41 13.66 21.13
N GLY A 14 -24.46 13.21 20.30
CA GLY A 14 -24.22 11.81 20.00
C GLY A 14 -23.87 10.99 21.23
N VAL A 15 -24.67 9.94 21.45
CA VAL A 15 -24.32 8.80 22.30
C VAL A 15 -22.91 8.30 21.91
N PRO A 16 -21.97 8.08 22.85
CA PRO A 16 -20.65 7.58 22.50
C PRO A 16 -20.79 6.21 21.84
N ARG A 17 -20.43 6.15 20.55
CA ARG A 17 -20.49 4.94 19.73
C ARG A 17 -19.62 3.87 20.39
N LYS A 18 -20.25 2.83 20.95
CA LYS A 18 -19.55 1.66 21.52
C LYS A 18 -18.55 1.13 20.48
N LYS A 19 -17.27 1.01 20.86
CA LYS A 19 -16.24 0.45 19.99
C LYS A 19 -16.71 -0.92 19.47
N PRO A 20 -16.67 -1.18 18.15
CA PRO A 20 -17.13 -2.44 17.60
C PRO A 20 -16.33 -3.60 18.22
N LYS A 21 -17.04 -4.58 18.80
CA LYS A 21 -16.42 -5.77 19.38
C LYS A 21 -15.79 -6.58 18.23
N LEU A 22 -14.49 -6.84 18.32
CA LEU A 22 -13.80 -7.71 17.37
C LEU A 22 -14.45 -9.11 17.38
N SER A 23 -14.85 -9.59 16.20
CA SER A 23 -15.38 -10.95 16.02
C SER A 23 -14.34 -11.99 16.43
N LYS A 24 -14.71 -12.91 17.34
CA LYS A 24 -13.84 -14.00 17.83
C LYS A 24 -13.26 -14.86 16.69
N LYS A 25 -13.99 -15.03 15.59
CA LYS A 25 -13.58 -15.84 14.43
C LYS A 25 -12.39 -15.21 13.67
N LYS A 26 -12.39 -13.88 13.48
CA LYS A 26 -11.30 -13.16 12.81
C LYS A 26 -9.97 -13.29 13.56
N ASN A 27 -10.03 -13.30 14.89
CA ASN A 27 -8.84 -13.44 15.73
C ASN A 27 -8.17 -14.81 15.61
N LYS A 28 -8.91 -15.89 15.29
CA LYS A 28 -8.33 -17.22 15.14
C LYS A 28 -7.47 -17.33 13.87
N ILE A 29 -7.97 -16.82 12.74
CA ILE A 29 -7.25 -16.85 11.45
C ILE A 29 -5.95 -16.06 11.55
N VAL A 30 -6.01 -14.83 12.07
CA VAL A 30 -4.80 -14.01 12.25
C VAL A 30 -3.77 -14.72 13.13
N ARG A 31 -4.19 -15.31 14.27
CA ARG A 31 -3.26 -16.05 15.13
C ARG A 31 -2.62 -17.24 14.42
N GLN A 32 -3.36 -17.94 13.56
CA GLN A 32 -2.82 -19.06 12.78
C GLN A 32 -1.81 -18.60 11.74
N GLU A 33 -2.14 -17.56 10.96
CA GLU A 33 -1.24 -17.00 9.94
C GLU A 33 0.08 -16.47 10.52
N PHE A 34 0.07 -15.99 11.76
CA PHE A 34 1.25 -15.45 12.44
C PHE A 34 1.81 -16.37 13.54
N ALA A 35 1.42 -17.65 13.57
CA ALA A 35 1.87 -18.61 14.60
C ALA A 35 3.37 -18.95 14.52
N HIS A 36 4.04 -18.58 13.43
CA HIS A 36 5.48 -18.76 13.23
C HIS A 36 6.34 -17.70 13.95
N HIS A 37 5.72 -16.72 14.61
CA HIS A 37 6.43 -15.78 15.48
C HIS A 37 6.82 -16.43 16.80
N ASP A 38 7.86 -15.89 17.44
CA ASP A 38 8.24 -16.27 18.80
C ASP A 38 7.10 -15.95 19.79
N PRO A 39 6.53 -16.97 20.48
CA PRO A 39 5.44 -16.76 21.42
C PRO A 39 5.83 -15.95 22.66
N ASN A 40 7.14 -15.81 22.95
CA ASN A 40 7.64 -15.05 24.09
C ASN A 40 7.82 -13.56 23.79
N PHE A 41 7.65 -13.12 22.54
CA PHE A 41 7.87 -11.73 22.13
C PHE A 41 6.59 -11.06 21.62
N THR A 42 6.20 -9.95 22.27
CA THR A 42 5.05 -9.15 21.82
C THR A 42 5.48 -8.11 20.77
N ARG A 43 5.05 -8.30 19.51
CA ARG A 43 5.37 -7.38 18.41
C ARG A 43 4.38 -6.21 18.36
N LEU A 44 4.72 -5.10 19.03
CA LEU A 44 3.89 -3.89 19.06
C LEU A 44 4.16 -2.92 17.89
N ASN A 45 5.35 -2.96 17.30
CA ASN A 45 5.76 -2.05 16.22
C ASN A 45 5.70 -2.74 14.84
N ASN A 46 4.48 -2.96 14.33
CA ASN A 46 4.31 -3.50 12.97
C ASN A 46 4.50 -2.43 11.88
N SER A 47 4.53 -1.14 12.24
CA SER A 47 4.67 -0.02 11.30
C SER A 47 6.08 0.18 10.76
N SER A 48 7.10 -0.41 11.39
CA SER A 48 8.49 -0.27 10.95
C SER A 48 8.81 -1.20 9.77
N PHE A 49 8.93 -2.51 10.01
CA PHE A 49 9.27 -3.48 8.96
C PHE A 49 8.12 -4.42 8.58
N GLY A 50 7.04 -4.42 9.35
CA GLY A 50 5.93 -5.35 9.17
C GLY A 50 6.29 -6.82 9.48
N CYS A 51 5.32 -7.69 9.21
CA CYS A 51 5.48 -9.14 9.18
C CYS A 51 4.52 -9.74 8.15
N CYS A 52 4.94 -10.81 7.47
CA CYS A 52 4.11 -11.48 6.47
C CYS A 52 3.35 -12.65 7.09
N PRO A 53 2.07 -12.85 6.73
CA PRO A 53 1.34 -14.05 7.14
C PRO A 53 1.96 -15.31 6.51
N ALA A 54 1.77 -16.47 7.14
CA ALA A 54 2.37 -17.74 6.74
C ALA A 54 2.03 -18.14 5.30
N THR A 55 0.81 -17.85 4.85
CA THR A 55 0.38 -18.07 3.46
C THR A 55 1.22 -17.30 2.45
N VAL A 56 1.49 -16.02 2.70
CA VAL A 56 2.34 -15.20 1.83
C VAL A 56 3.80 -15.69 1.85
N LEU A 57 4.30 -16.14 3.00
CA LEU A 57 5.64 -16.74 3.10
C LEU A 57 5.75 -18.05 2.30
N ALA A 58 4.68 -18.86 2.28
CA ALA A 58 4.64 -20.09 1.49
C ALA A 58 4.67 -19.79 -0.02
N ASP A 59 3.87 -18.81 -0.47
CA ASP A 59 3.89 -18.36 -1.86
C ASP A 59 5.26 -17.80 -2.26
N LEU A 60 5.90 -16.98 -1.42
CA LEU A 60 7.25 -16.47 -1.68
C LEU A 60 8.26 -17.60 -1.92
N ARG A 61 8.22 -18.65 -1.08
CA ARG A 61 9.11 -19.83 -1.23
C ARG A 61 8.86 -20.56 -2.54
N LEU A 62 7.59 -20.71 -2.94
CA LEU A 62 7.23 -21.32 -4.21
C LEU A 62 7.77 -20.51 -5.39
N TRP A 63 7.60 -19.19 -5.36
CA TRP A 63 8.10 -18.28 -6.40
C TRP A 63 9.63 -18.34 -6.53
N HIS A 64 10.34 -18.32 -5.40
CA HIS A 64 11.79 -18.49 -5.39
C HIS A 64 12.22 -19.84 -5.97
N TYR A 65 11.57 -20.93 -5.55
CA TYR A 65 11.88 -22.25 -6.09
C TYR A 65 11.66 -22.32 -7.61
N GLN A 66 10.56 -21.79 -8.12
CA GLN A 66 10.28 -21.76 -9.56
C GLN A 66 11.33 -20.98 -10.34
N PHE A 67 11.73 -19.81 -9.84
CA PHE A 67 12.78 -19.00 -10.45
C PHE A 67 14.11 -19.76 -10.49
N LEU A 68 14.55 -20.31 -9.35
CA LEU A 68 15.83 -21.02 -9.27
C LEU A 68 15.85 -22.33 -10.07
N SER A 69 14.69 -22.98 -10.23
CA SER A 69 14.59 -24.22 -10.99
C SER A 69 14.71 -24.00 -12.50
N GLN A 70 14.12 -22.92 -13.03
CA GLN A 70 14.03 -22.65 -14.48
C GLN A 70 13.99 -21.13 -14.76
N PRO A 71 15.11 -20.40 -14.57
CA PRO A 71 15.10 -18.92 -14.53
C PRO A 71 14.64 -18.27 -15.82
N ASN A 72 15.08 -18.77 -16.99
CA ASN A 72 14.69 -18.21 -18.28
C ASN A 72 13.18 -18.35 -18.53
N ARG A 73 12.62 -19.55 -18.32
CA ARG A 73 11.18 -19.79 -18.46
C ARG A 73 10.39 -18.92 -17.48
N PHE A 74 10.86 -18.83 -16.24
CA PHE A 74 10.21 -18.03 -15.20
C PHE A 74 10.13 -16.55 -15.57
N TYR A 75 11.24 -15.97 -16.02
CA TYR A 75 11.34 -14.54 -16.33
C TYR A 75 10.42 -14.13 -17.50
N HIS A 76 10.29 -14.98 -18.52
CA HIS A 76 9.50 -14.69 -19.72
C HIS A 76 8.01 -15.05 -19.61
N GLY A 77 7.59 -15.76 -18.56
CA GLY A 77 6.18 -16.16 -18.38
C GLY A 77 5.68 -15.87 -16.97
N PRO A 78 5.86 -16.81 -16.01
CA PRO A 78 5.36 -16.69 -14.65
C PRO A 78 5.59 -15.33 -13.99
N PHE A 79 6.78 -14.74 -14.15
CA PHE A 79 7.10 -13.44 -13.58
C PHE A 79 6.23 -12.31 -14.14
N GLN A 80 6.11 -12.21 -15.46
CA GLN A 80 5.30 -11.17 -16.13
C GLN A 80 3.82 -11.28 -15.74
N ASP A 81 3.28 -12.50 -15.70
CA ASP A 81 1.92 -12.75 -15.25
C ASP A 81 1.71 -12.42 -13.77
N GLY A 82 2.72 -12.66 -12.93
CA GLY A 82 2.73 -12.23 -11.53
C GLY A 82 2.59 -10.74 -11.39
N ILE A 83 3.49 -9.98 -12.03
CA ILE A 83 3.49 -8.51 -11.99
C ILE A 83 2.15 -7.94 -12.46
N ARG A 84 1.60 -8.47 -13.56
CA ARG A 84 0.29 -8.06 -14.07
C ARG A 84 -0.83 -8.32 -13.06
N ARG A 85 -0.94 -9.54 -12.51
CA ARG A 85 -1.95 -9.88 -11.50
C ARG A 85 -1.80 -9.08 -10.21
N SER A 86 -0.57 -8.78 -9.79
CA SER A 86 -0.32 -7.91 -8.65
C SER A 86 -0.87 -6.50 -8.87
N ARG A 87 -0.67 -5.92 -10.06
CA ARG A 87 -1.24 -4.61 -10.42
C ARG A 87 -2.77 -4.63 -10.47
N GLU A 88 -3.37 -5.68 -11.04
CA GLU A 88 -4.83 -5.88 -11.06
C GLU A 88 -5.41 -5.96 -9.64
N ALA A 89 -4.76 -6.70 -8.74
CA ALA A 89 -5.17 -6.82 -7.34
C ALA A 89 -5.07 -5.49 -6.59
N ILE A 90 -3.99 -4.72 -6.78
CA ILE A 90 -3.82 -3.39 -6.17
C ILE A 90 -4.88 -2.42 -6.72
N ALA A 91 -5.11 -2.43 -8.03
CA ALA A 91 -6.11 -1.58 -8.67
C ALA A 91 -7.51 -1.83 -8.09
N SER A 92 -7.88 -3.11 -7.91
CA SER A 92 -9.12 -3.49 -7.24
C SER A 92 -9.16 -3.01 -5.79
N LEU A 93 -8.06 -3.13 -5.04
CA LEU A 93 -7.99 -2.72 -3.64
C LEU A 93 -8.21 -1.22 -3.44
N VAL A 94 -7.70 -0.39 -4.36
CA VAL A 94 -7.83 1.08 -4.29
C VAL A 94 -8.97 1.63 -5.15
N ASN A 95 -9.85 0.75 -5.66
CA ASN A 95 -11.03 1.09 -6.46
C ASN A 95 -10.72 1.90 -7.74
N THR A 96 -9.73 1.46 -8.52
CA THR A 96 -9.45 2.02 -9.85
C THR A 96 -9.52 0.97 -10.94
N SER A 97 -9.88 1.38 -12.16
CA SER A 97 -9.96 0.55 -13.36
C SER A 97 -8.67 0.54 -14.19
N HIS A 98 -7.60 1.19 -13.71
CA HIS A 98 -6.38 1.41 -14.49
C HIS A 98 -5.15 0.71 -13.88
N PRO A 99 -5.04 -0.64 -13.98
CA PRO A 99 -3.91 -1.39 -13.43
C PRO A 99 -2.57 -1.03 -14.10
N ASP A 100 -2.58 -0.50 -15.33
CA ASP A 100 -1.39 -0.05 -16.06
C ASP A 100 -0.71 1.18 -15.43
N LYS A 101 -1.41 1.91 -14.54
CA LYS A 101 -0.87 3.10 -13.84
C LYS A 101 -0.06 2.77 -12.59
N PHE A 102 0.02 1.50 -12.19
CA PHE A 102 0.81 1.08 -11.05
C PHE A 102 2.21 0.66 -11.44
N ALA A 103 3.21 1.34 -10.87
CA ALA A 103 4.58 0.84 -10.82
C ALA A 103 4.80 0.06 -9.52
N LEU A 104 5.48 -1.09 -9.61
CA LEU A 104 5.94 -1.83 -8.43
C LEU A 104 7.42 -1.49 -8.24
N ALA A 105 7.78 -1.11 -7.02
CA ALA A 105 9.15 -0.75 -6.63
C ALA A 105 9.52 -1.48 -5.34
N ASP A 106 10.83 -1.65 -5.11
CA ASP A 106 11.34 -2.42 -3.97
C ASP A 106 10.90 -1.86 -2.62
N ASN A 107 10.80 -0.53 -2.51
CA ASN A 107 10.33 0.16 -1.32
C ASN A 107 9.90 1.62 -1.63
N VAL A 108 9.35 2.29 -0.61
CA VAL A 108 8.84 3.66 -0.70
C VAL A 108 9.96 4.66 -1.01
N THR A 109 11.14 4.52 -0.42
CA THR A 109 12.28 5.40 -0.67
C THR A 109 12.73 5.33 -2.12
N THR A 110 12.84 4.13 -2.69
CA THR A 110 13.16 3.93 -4.11
C THR A 110 12.10 4.58 -5.01
N ALA A 111 10.81 4.39 -4.72
CA ALA A 111 9.75 5.00 -5.51
C ALA A 111 9.81 6.54 -5.47
N ALA A 112 10.03 7.13 -4.28
CA ALA A 112 10.19 8.57 -4.13
C ALA A 112 11.42 9.09 -4.88
N ALA A 113 12.54 8.39 -4.79
CA ALA A 113 13.76 8.77 -5.49
C ALA A 113 13.58 8.77 -7.01
N VAL A 114 12.90 7.75 -7.58
CA VAL A 114 12.61 7.69 -9.02
C VAL A 114 11.84 8.92 -9.49
N VAL A 115 10.80 9.32 -8.75
CA VAL A 115 9.99 10.51 -9.07
C VAL A 115 10.80 11.79 -8.91
N LEU A 116 11.55 11.94 -7.82
CA LEU A 116 12.35 13.14 -7.56
C LEU A 116 13.50 13.32 -8.55
N HIS A 117 14.15 12.23 -8.98
CA HIS A 117 15.16 12.28 -10.03
C HIS A 117 14.58 12.74 -11.37
N HIS A 118 13.38 12.26 -11.72
CA HIS A 118 12.69 12.74 -12.91
C HIS A 118 12.37 14.23 -12.82
N ILE A 119 11.80 14.68 -11.69
CA ILE A 119 11.48 16.10 -11.45
C ILE A 119 12.74 16.97 -11.51
N ALA A 120 13.82 16.58 -10.83
CA ALA A 120 15.08 17.32 -10.84
C ALA A 120 15.64 17.47 -12.25
N ARG A 121 15.58 16.40 -13.05
CA ARG A 121 15.99 16.44 -14.46
C ARG A 121 15.11 17.38 -15.28
N SER A 122 13.79 17.35 -15.08
CA SER A 122 12.84 18.24 -15.75
C SER A 122 13.09 19.73 -15.45
N PHE A 123 13.55 20.07 -14.25
CA PHE A 123 14.04 21.43 -13.96
C PHE A 123 15.33 21.76 -14.70
N SER A 124 16.30 20.84 -14.71
CA SER A 124 17.59 21.02 -15.42
C SER A 124 17.39 21.20 -16.93
N ASP A 125 16.53 20.38 -17.52
CA ASP A 125 16.22 20.37 -18.96
C ASP A 125 15.23 21.47 -19.36
N ARG A 126 14.78 22.31 -18.40
CA ARG A 126 13.80 23.39 -18.58
C ARG A 126 12.47 22.93 -19.18
N THR A 127 12.06 21.69 -18.91
CA THR A 127 10.73 21.21 -19.28
C THR A 127 9.66 21.80 -18.37
N PHE A 128 10.02 22.15 -17.12
CA PHE A 128 9.16 22.95 -16.25
C PHE A 128 9.35 24.45 -16.51
N PRO A 129 8.24 25.23 -16.56
CA PRO A 129 8.32 26.68 -16.65
C PRO A 129 9.17 27.32 -15.57
N LYS A 130 9.81 28.44 -15.93
CA LYS A 130 10.55 29.25 -14.97
C LYS A 130 9.59 29.76 -13.89
N GLY A 131 9.90 29.49 -12.63
CA GLY A 131 9.07 29.85 -11.47
C GLY A 131 8.42 28.66 -10.78
N ASP A 132 8.38 27.49 -11.43
CA ASP A 132 7.95 26.26 -10.78
C ASP A 132 8.84 25.93 -9.58
N SER A 133 8.24 25.39 -8.53
CA SER A 133 8.90 25.11 -7.25
C SER A 133 8.40 23.79 -6.67
N VAL A 134 9.29 23.08 -5.97
CA VAL A 134 8.92 21.89 -5.18
C VAL A 134 8.71 22.31 -3.73
N ILE A 135 7.54 22.00 -3.18
CA ILE A 135 7.21 22.27 -1.78
C ILE A 135 7.31 20.95 -1.01
N LEU A 136 8.18 20.92 0.00
CA LEU A 136 8.33 19.79 0.90
C LEU A 136 8.07 20.27 2.33
N LEU A 137 7.19 19.56 3.05
CA LEU A 137 7.06 19.78 4.48
C LEU A 137 8.28 19.18 5.17
N HIS A 138 9.16 20.04 5.68
CA HIS A 138 10.31 19.63 6.47
C HIS A 138 9.97 19.73 7.96
N TYR A 139 9.87 18.59 8.63
CA TYR A 139 9.81 18.53 10.09
C TYR A 139 11.22 18.21 10.59
N ALA A 140 11.91 19.23 11.14
CA ALA A 140 13.23 19.10 11.76
C ALA A 140 13.09 18.76 13.24
#